data_AF-A0A9Q2L4K7-F1
#
_entry.id   AF-A0A9Q2L4K7-F1
#
_cell.length_a   1.000
_cell.length_b   1.000
_cell.length_c   1.000
_cell.angle_alpha   90.00
_cell.angle_beta   90.00
_cell.angle_gamma   90.00
#
_symmetry.space_group_name_H-M   'P 1'
#
loop_
_entity.id
_entity.type
_entity.pdbx_description
1 polymer ?
#
loop_
_entity_poly.entity_id
_entity_poly.type
_entity_poly.pdbx_seq_one_letter_code
_entity_poly.pdbx_strand_id
1 'polypeptide(L)'
;MKKLCAAVLVTGLAFSGISAGNVEAASGNSIQSVNELQHGDQSLEGAKLGSSIQSVLKNNKKPIYSYKPDGTEHYYEFKKDNGVLVVTADGKKNNGKITRVSMSYNDTNGPSYKEVKNAVSNQAVAREHYNKVTGNFGYVQDNQVSYQFSSPSPNDKNIKLYRIDISK
;
A
#
# COMPACT_ATOMS: atom_id res chain seq x y z
N MET A 1 41.10 -48.28 30.85
CA MET A 1 39.89 -48.64 30.08
C MET A 1 38.82 -47.58 30.30
N LYS A 2 38.23 -47.11 29.19
CA LYS A 2 36.93 -46.44 29.01
C LYS A 2 36.74 -45.02 29.60
N LYS A 3 36.81 -44.08 28.64
CA LYS A 3 36.32 -42.70 28.61
C LYS A 3 34.83 -42.62 28.92
N LEU A 4 34.37 -41.54 29.54
CA LEU A 4 33.03 -40.98 29.34
C LEU A 4 32.99 -39.53 29.84
N CYS A 5 33.30 -38.59 28.94
CA CYS A 5 32.93 -37.19 29.11
C CYS A 5 31.48 -37.06 28.65
N ALA A 6 30.56 -36.75 29.57
CA ALA A 6 29.20 -36.39 29.22
C ALA A 6 29.19 -34.95 28.69
N ALA A 7 29.14 -34.79 27.36
CA ALA A 7 28.89 -33.51 26.72
C ALA A 7 27.37 -33.26 26.72
N VAL A 8 26.90 -32.37 27.60
CA VAL A 8 25.55 -31.81 27.49
C VAL A 8 25.61 -30.72 26.42
N LEU A 9 25.13 -31.05 25.22
CA LEU A 9 24.85 -30.07 24.17
C LEU A 9 23.67 -29.21 24.61
N VAL A 10 23.95 -28.06 25.20
CA VAL A 10 22.97 -26.97 25.33
C VAL A 10 22.85 -26.35 23.94
N THR A 11 21.92 -26.86 23.13
CA THR A 11 21.47 -26.16 21.94
C THR A 11 20.64 -24.94 22.37
N GLY A 12 21.34 -23.84 22.61
CA GLY A 12 20.71 -22.53 22.66
C GLY A 12 20.20 -22.20 21.26
N LEU A 13 18.90 -22.39 21.03
CA LEU A 13 18.21 -21.74 19.92
C LEU A 13 18.14 -20.24 20.25
N ALA A 14 19.24 -19.53 20.02
CA ALA A 14 19.18 -18.10 19.85
C ALA A 14 18.45 -17.85 18.53
N PHE A 15 17.12 -17.66 18.61
CA PHE A 15 16.34 -17.00 17.56
C PHE A 15 16.73 -15.51 17.51
N SER A 16 18.00 -15.23 17.23
CA SER A 16 18.47 -13.95 16.70
C SER A 16 18.47 -14.05 15.19
N GLY A 17 17.27 -14.22 14.64
CA GLY A 17 16.99 -14.11 13.23
C GLY A 17 16.06 -12.94 13.04
N ILE A 18 16.56 -11.71 13.21
CA ILE A 18 15.96 -10.57 12.52
C ILE A 18 16.30 -10.80 11.04
N SER A 19 15.52 -11.68 10.41
CA SER A 19 15.31 -11.66 8.98
C SER A 19 14.47 -10.40 8.71
N ALA A 20 15.12 -9.25 8.78
CA ALA A 20 14.71 -8.10 8.01
C ALA A 20 14.99 -8.47 6.54
N GLY A 21 14.17 -9.38 6.00
CA GLY A 21 13.99 -9.44 4.57
C GLY A 21 13.58 -8.03 4.17
N ASN A 22 14.30 -7.45 3.21
CA ASN A 22 13.73 -6.37 2.42
C ASN A 22 12.49 -6.98 1.77
N VAL A 23 11.36 -6.95 2.48
CA VAL A 23 10.05 -7.03 1.86
C VAL A 23 10.07 -5.82 0.95
N GLU A 24 10.22 -6.08 -0.35
CA GLU A 24 10.11 -5.05 -1.37
C GLU A 24 8.79 -4.35 -1.08
N ALA A 25 8.85 -3.04 -0.81
CA ALA A 25 7.65 -2.27 -0.50
C ALA A 25 6.69 -2.40 -1.68
N ALA A 26 5.40 -2.65 -1.42
CA ALA A 26 4.42 -2.76 -2.48
C ALA A 26 4.51 -1.54 -3.41
N SER A 27 4.93 -1.79 -4.65
CA SER A 27 5.18 -0.76 -5.65
C SER A 27 4.55 -1.19 -6.96
N GLY A 28 4.03 -0.22 -7.70
CA GLY A 28 3.37 -0.46 -8.97
C GLY A 28 1.95 -1.00 -8.87
N ASN A 29 1.28 -0.94 -10.02
CA ASN A 29 -0.11 -1.35 -10.20
C ASN A 29 -0.21 -2.83 -10.56
N SER A 30 0.10 -3.73 -9.63
CA SER A 30 0.19 -5.18 -9.91
C SER A 30 -0.56 -6.04 -8.89
N ILE A 31 -0.87 -7.29 -9.27
CA ILE A 31 -1.47 -8.26 -8.34
C ILE A 31 -0.48 -8.67 -7.23
N GLN A 32 0.83 -8.61 -7.48
CA GLN A 32 1.84 -8.85 -6.46
C GLN A 32 1.75 -7.79 -5.36
N SER A 33 1.68 -6.52 -5.73
CA SER A 33 1.53 -5.40 -4.79
C SER A 33 0.24 -5.53 -3.98
N VAL A 34 -0.85 -6.01 -4.59
CA VAL A 34 -2.10 -6.35 -3.89
C VAL A 34 -1.85 -7.45 -2.84
N ASN A 35 -1.20 -8.55 -3.23
CA ASN A 35 -0.91 -9.66 -2.33
C ASN A 35 -0.02 -9.23 -1.17
N GLU A 36 1.04 -8.45 -1.40
CA GLU A 36 1.94 -7.95 -0.36
C GLU A 36 1.19 -7.13 0.69
N LEU A 37 0.31 -6.22 0.24
CA LEU A 37 -0.55 -5.42 1.12
C LEU A 37 -1.53 -6.28 1.91
N GLN A 38 -2.13 -7.30 1.28
CA GLN A 38 -3.04 -8.24 1.97
C GLN A 38 -2.32 -9.15 2.98
N HIS A 39 -1.02 -9.40 2.79
CA HIS A 39 -0.18 -10.13 3.74
C HIS A 39 0.50 -9.23 4.78
N GLY A 40 0.06 -7.97 4.88
CA GLY A 40 0.43 -7.06 5.96
C GLY A 40 1.57 -6.09 5.65
N ASP A 41 2.01 -5.96 4.39
CA ASP A 41 2.82 -4.80 4.04
C ASP A 41 2.00 -3.51 4.23
N GLN A 42 2.64 -2.52 4.84
CA GLN A 42 2.07 -1.22 5.14
C GLN A 42 2.76 -0.11 4.35
N SER A 43 3.48 -0.49 3.30
CA SER A 43 4.27 0.37 2.44
C SER A 43 3.63 0.42 1.07
N LEU A 44 3.45 1.62 0.52
CA LEU A 44 2.98 1.81 -0.85
C LEU A 44 3.88 2.86 -1.50
N GLU A 45 4.52 2.49 -2.61
CA GLU A 45 5.44 3.37 -3.36
C GLU A 45 6.53 4.00 -2.47
N GLY A 46 7.07 3.20 -1.54
CA GLY A 46 8.11 3.61 -0.60
C GLY A 46 7.63 4.48 0.58
N ALA A 47 6.33 4.78 0.67
CA ALA A 47 5.73 5.44 1.83
C ALA A 47 5.10 4.41 2.76
N LYS A 48 5.60 4.32 4.01
CA LYS A 48 5.17 3.31 4.99
C LYS A 48 4.35 3.94 6.12
N LEU A 49 3.18 3.37 6.41
CA LEU A 49 2.32 3.81 7.52
C LEU A 49 3.10 3.80 8.85
N GLY A 50 2.83 4.79 9.69
CA GLY A 50 3.49 5.00 10.98
C GLY A 50 4.92 5.54 10.91
N SER A 51 5.57 5.51 9.74
CA SER A 51 6.92 6.07 9.55
C SER A 51 6.87 7.59 9.49
N SER A 52 8.00 8.25 9.78
CA SER A 52 8.11 9.71 9.64
C SER A 52 7.97 10.13 8.18
N ILE A 53 7.24 11.22 7.90
CA ILE A 53 7.14 11.80 6.55
C ILE A 53 8.51 12.17 5.95
N GLN A 54 9.53 12.37 6.78
CA GLN A 54 10.91 12.60 6.34
C GLN A 54 11.48 11.45 5.49
N SER A 55 11.03 10.20 5.70
CA SER A 55 11.50 9.08 4.88
C SER A 55 11.11 9.25 3.41
N VAL A 56 9.95 9.85 3.14
CA VAL A 56 9.45 10.14 1.78
C VAL A 56 10.09 11.41 1.23
N LEU A 57 10.16 12.47 2.04
CA LEU A 57 10.67 13.79 1.60
C LEU A 57 12.15 13.78 1.19
N LYS A 58 12.96 12.86 1.74
CA LYS A 58 14.38 12.70 1.35
C LYS A 58 14.55 12.28 -0.10
N ASN A 59 13.66 11.41 -0.58
CA ASN A 59 13.77 10.79 -1.90
C ASN A 59 12.86 11.44 -2.94
N ASN A 60 11.96 12.34 -2.51
CA ASN A 60 10.97 12.98 -3.38
C ASN A 60 11.04 14.50 -3.25
N LYS A 61 11.55 15.16 -4.28
CA LYS A 61 11.77 16.61 -4.28
C LYS A 61 10.47 17.34 -4.62
N LYS A 62 10.17 18.42 -3.88
CA LYS A 62 9.12 19.42 -4.15
C LYS A 62 7.67 18.85 -4.22
N PRO A 63 7.12 18.31 -3.13
CA PRO A 63 5.69 18.01 -3.09
C PRO A 63 4.86 19.29 -3.24
N ILE A 64 3.67 19.15 -3.82
CA ILE A 64 2.60 20.11 -3.54
C ILE A 64 2.14 19.83 -2.11
N TYR A 65 2.24 20.84 -1.26
CA TYR A 65 1.93 20.74 0.16
C TYR A 65 0.65 21.49 0.48
N SER A 66 -0.24 20.83 1.21
CA SER A 66 -1.41 21.43 1.83
C SER A 66 -1.64 20.84 3.22
N TYR A 67 -2.58 21.39 3.97
CA TYR A 67 -2.90 20.93 5.32
C TYR A 67 -4.36 21.22 5.64
N LYS A 68 -4.93 20.42 6.55
CA LYS A 68 -6.27 20.67 7.08
C LYS A 68 -6.25 21.96 7.91
N PRO A 69 -7.29 22.83 7.87
CA PRO A 69 -7.28 24.11 8.57
C PRO A 69 -6.99 24.04 10.08
N ASP A 70 -7.36 22.93 10.73
CA ASP A 70 -7.08 22.68 12.15
C ASP A 70 -5.64 22.21 12.44
N GLY A 71 -4.82 22.02 11.41
CA GLY A 71 -3.43 21.57 11.50
C GLY A 71 -3.25 20.10 11.88
N THR A 72 -4.33 19.31 11.96
CA THR A 72 -4.25 17.90 12.40
C THR A 72 -3.71 16.97 11.31
N GLU A 73 -3.85 17.35 10.04
CA GLU A 73 -3.38 16.59 8.89
C GLU A 73 -2.59 17.46 7.92
N HIS A 74 -1.54 16.87 7.38
CA HIS A 74 -0.67 17.46 6.36
C HIS A 74 -0.64 16.55 5.13
N TYR A 75 -0.83 17.12 3.96
CA TYR A 75 -0.88 16.39 2.69
C TYR A 75 0.32 16.75 1.82
N TYR A 76 0.98 15.73 1.29
CA TYR A 76 2.12 15.85 0.38
C TYR A 76 1.80 15.09 -0.89
N GLU A 77 1.58 15.84 -1.97
CA GLU A 77 1.32 15.27 -3.29
C GLU A 77 2.58 15.30 -4.14
N PHE A 78 2.93 14.15 -4.70
CA PHE A 78 4.09 13.94 -5.56
C PHE A 78 3.61 13.45 -6.92
N LYS A 79 3.91 14.24 -7.96
CA LYS A 79 3.75 13.78 -9.33
C LYS A 79 4.86 12.78 -9.66
N LYS A 80 4.47 11.61 -10.14
CA LYS A 80 5.33 10.51 -10.58
C LYS A 80 5.08 10.26 -12.07
N ASP A 81 6.01 9.57 -12.72
CA ASP A 81 5.84 9.23 -14.15
C ASP A 81 4.65 8.28 -14.36
N ASN A 82 4.37 7.41 -13.38
CA ASN A 82 3.30 6.42 -13.43
C ASN A 82 1.99 6.89 -12.74
N GLY A 83 1.94 8.10 -12.17
CA GLY A 83 0.75 8.54 -11.44
C GLY A 83 0.99 9.66 -10.43
N VAL A 84 0.11 9.72 -9.43
CA VAL A 84 0.16 10.70 -8.34
C VAL A 84 0.15 9.97 -7.00
N LEU A 85 1.19 10.20 -6.20
CA LEU A 85 1.32 9.70 -4.84
C LEU A 85 0.93 10.81 -3.86
N VAL A 86 -0.07 10.57 -3.02
CA VAL A 86 -0.47 11.46 -1.92
C VAL A 86 -0.15 10.78 -0.60
N VAL A 87 0.70 11.42 0.20
CA VAL A 87 1.03 10.97 1.56
C VAL A 87 0.40 11.94 2.56
N THR A 88 -0.38 11.41 3.50
CA THR A 88 -0.96 12.17 4.60
C THR A 88 -0.18 11.87 5.89
N ALA A 89 0.18 12.91 6.63
CA ALA A 89 0.87 12.79 7.91
C ALA A 89 0.17 13.59 9.03
N ASP A 90 0.28 13.12 10.26
CA ASP A 90 -0.31 13.76 11.44
C ASP A 90 0.42 15.04 11.90
N GLY A 91 -0.33 15.95 12.53
CA GLY A 91 0.09 16.92 13.55
C GLY A 91 1.14 17.99 13.24
N LYS A 92 2.25 17.69 12.56
CA LYS A 92 3.36 18.63 12.34
C LYS A 92 3.90 18.56 10.91
N LYS A 93 3.90 19.70 10.21
CA LYS A 93 4.53 19.86 8.90
C LYS A 93 5.96 19.30 8.92
N ASN A 94 6.25 18.44 7.96
CA ASN A 94 7.51 17.73 7.75
C ASN A 94 7.99 16.87 8.93
N ASN A 95 7.23 16.70 10.00
CA ASN A 95 7.67 15.97 11.20
C ASN A 95 6.64 14.94 11.70
N GLY A 96 5.47 14.89 11.08
CA GLY A 96 4.43 13.90 11.36
C GLY A 96 4.78 12.47 10.97
N LYS A 97 3.95 11.56 11.44
CA LYS A 97 3.90 10.16 11.03
C LYS A 97 2.89 9.99 9.92
N ILE A 98 3.20 9.13 8.97
CA ILE A 98 2.33 8.81 7.84
C ILE A 98 1.11 8.04 8.35
N THR A 99 -0.08 8.57 8.10
CA THR A 99 -1.36 7.96 8.51
C THR A 99 -2.14 7.39 7.33
N ARG A 100 -1.87 7.90 6.12
CA ARG A 100 -2.49 7.42 4.88
C ARG A 100 -1.54 7.60 3.71
N VAL A 101 -1.56 6.64 2.79
CA VAL A 101 -0.87 6.71 1.50
C VAL A 101 -1.87 6.37 0.41
N SER A 102 -1.91 7.18 -0.65
CA SER A 102 -2.76 6.98 -1.82
C SER A 102 -1.91 7.05 -3.06
N MET A 103 -1.94 6.01 -3.89
CA MET A 103 -1.33 6.01 -5.21
C MET A 103 -2.41 5.89 -6.27
N SER A 104 -2.55 6.90 -7.11
CA SER A 104 -3.41 6.87 -8.31
C SER A 104 -2.52 6.74 -9.54
N TYR A 105 -2.69 5.67 -10.30
CA TYR A 105 -1.94 5.39 -11.53
C TYR A 105 -2.58 6.07 -12.74
N ASN A 106 -1.76 6.49 -13.71
CA ASN A 106 -2.24 7.15 -14.92
C ASN A 106 -3.09 6.23 -15.80
N ASP A 107 -2.70 4.95 -15.86
CA ASP A 107 -3.31 3.96 -16.75
C ASP A 107 -4.11 2.92 -15.96
N THR A 108 -5.25 2.52 -16.52
CA THR A 108 -6.05 1.39 -16.02
C THR A 108 -5.50 0.06 -16.53
N ASN A 109 -4.20 -0.20 -16.30
CA ASN A 109 -3.49 -1.40 -16.77
C ASN A 109 -3.19 -2.43 -15.65
N GLY A 110 -3.69 -2.17 -14.44
CA GLY A 110 -3.49 -3.04 -13.29
C GLY A 110 -4.27 -4.36 -13.34
N PRO A 111 -4.29 -5.14 -12.25
CA PRO A 111 -5.14 -6.32 -12.13
C PRO A 111 -6.63 -5.95 -12.30
N SER A 112 -7.42 -6.88 -12.83
CA SER A 112 -8.87 -6.72 -12.92
C SER A 112 -9.53 -6.73 -11.55
N TYR A 113 -10.74 -6.17 -11.47
CA TYR A 113 -11.58 -6.25 -10.27
C TYR A 113 -11.74 -7.69 -9.77
N LYS A 114 -11.93 -8.65 -10.68
CA LYS A 114 -12.08 -10.07 -10.31
C LYS A 114 -10.79 -10.66 -9.73
N GLU A 115 -9.63 -10.33 -10.29
CA GLU A 115 -8.33 -10.78 -9.77
C GLU A 115 -8.10 -10.25 -8.35
N VAL A 116 -8.35 -8.96 -8.11
CA VAL A 116 -8.20 -8.38 -6.77
C VAL A 116 -9.23 -8.94 -5.79
N LYS A 117 -10.50 -9.08 -6.20
CA LYS A 117 -11.55 -9.67 -5.36
C LYS A 117 -11.21 -11.10 -4.90
N ASN A 118 -10.48 -11.86 -5.72
CA ASN A 118 -10.02 -13.20 -5.37
C ASN A 118 -8.76 -13.21 -4.47
N ALA A 119 -8.01 -12.10 -4.43
CA ALA A 119 -6.79 -11.96 -3.65
C ALA A 119 -7.02 -11.36 -2.24
N VAL A 120 -8.17 -10.73 -2.02
CA VAL A 120 -8.58 -10.19 -0.71
C VAL A 120 -9.36 -11.23 0.11
N SER A 121 -9.59 -10.94 1.38
CA SER A 121 -10.38 -11.80 2.27
C SER A 121 -11.84 -11.92 1.83
N ASN A 122 -12.49 -13.01 2.22
CA ASN A 122 -13.92 -13.23 2.00
C ASN A 122 -14.83 -12.23 2.74
N GLN A 123 -14.28 -11.43 3.66
CA GLN A 123 -15.01 -10.39 4.40
C GLN A 123 -14.86 -9.00 3.77
N ALA A 124 -14.07 -8.88 2.70
CA ALA A 124 -13.85 -7.61 2.01
C ALA A 124 -15.17 -7.04 1.46
N VAL A 125 -15.33 -5.72 1.62
CA VAL A 125 -16.44 -5.00 1.01
C VAL A 125 -16.12 -4.76 -0.46
N ALA A 126 -16.89 -5.36 -1.36
CA ALA A 126 -16.68 -5.26 -2.79
C ALA A 126 -17.95 -4.76 -3.51
N ARG A 127 -17.80 -3.77 -4.40
CA ARG A 127 -18.88 -3.21 -5.22
C ARG A 127 -18.37 -2.94 -6.62
N GLU A 128 -19.19 -3.21 -7.63
CA GLU A 128 -18.97 -2.79 -9.00
C GLU A 128 -20.25 -2.21 -9.58
N HIS A 129 -20.10 -1.21 -10.44
CA HIS A 129 -21.19 -0.55 -11.11
C HIS A 129 -20.82 -0.26 -12.57
N TYR A 130 -21.74 -0.57 -13.47
CA TYR A 130 -21.58 -0.36 -14.90
C TYR A 130 -22.64 0.63 -15.39
N ASN A 131 -22.20 1.74 -15.96
CA ASN A 131 -23.09 2.79 -16.44
C ASN A 131 -22.64 3.30 -17.81
N LYS A 132 -23.58 3.37 -18.76
CA LYS A 132 -23.30 3.80 -20.14
C LYS A 132 -22.97 5.29 -20.28
N VAL A 133 -23.28 6.10 -19.27
CA VAL A 133 -23.10 7.56 -19.28
C VAL A 133 -21.95 7.97 -18.36
N THR A 134 -21.98 7.56 -17.10
CA THR A 134 -21.01 7.99 -16.08
C THR A 134 -19.75 7.14 -16.03
N GLY A 135 -19.67 6.08 -16.83
CA GLY A 135 -18.54 5.14 -16.85
C GLY A 135 -18.67 4.02 -15.84
N ASN A 136 -17.68 3.13 -15.87
CA ASN A 136 -17.64 1.93 -15.04
C ASN A 136 -16.74 2.17 -13.82
N PHE A 137 -17.16 1.63 -12.69
CA PHE A 137 -16.51 1.81 -11.40
C PHE A 137 -16.48 0.50 -10.62
N GLY A 138 -15.37 0.25 -9.94
CA GLY A 138 -15.29 -0.77 -8.92
C GLY A 138 -14.59 -0.27 -7.68
N TYR A 139 -14.93 -0.89 -6.56
CA TYR A 139 -14.34 -0.65 -5.26
C TYR A 139 -14.20 -1.96 -4.51
N VAL A 140 -13.02 -2.20 -3.94
CA VAL A 140 -12.78 -3.28 -2.98
C VAL A 140 -12.09 -2.67 -1.78
N GLN A 141 -12.59 -2.94 -0.58
CA GLN A 141 -11.93 -2.59 0.67
C GLN A 141 -11.79 -3.81 1.54
N ASP A 142 -10.57 -4.05 1.98
CA ASP A 142 -10.26 -5.06 2.97
C ASP A 142 -9.41 -4.43 4.07
N ASN A 143 -9.97 -4.38 5.29
CA ASN A 143 -9.38 -3.73 6.44
C ASN A 143 -8.92 -2.29 6.14
N GLN A 144 -7.60 -2.07 6.22
CA GLN A 144 -6.89 -0.81 6.08
C GLN A 144 -6.53 -0.47 4.62
N VAL A 145 -6.88 -1.33 3.66
CA VAL A 145 -6.52 -1.17 2.25
C VAL A 145 -7.79 -1.06 1.41
N SER A 146 -7.81 -0.11 0.48
CA SER A 146 -8.84 -0.04 -0.54
C SER A 146 -8.26 0.10 -1.94
N TYR A 147 -9.02 -0.41 -2.90
CA TYR A 147 -8.67 -0.57 -4.29
C TYR A 147 -9.81 0.01 -5.13
N GLN A 148 -9.49 0.89 -6.07
CA GLN A 148 -10.48 1.49 -6.97
C GLN A 148 -10.18 1.13 -8.42
N PHE A 149 -11.25 0.86 -9.14
CA PHE A 149 -11.21 0.31 -10.49
C PHE A 149 -12.00 1.20 -11.44
N SER A 150 -11.50 1.31 -12.66
CA SER A 150 -12.19 2.00 -13.75
C SER A 150 -11.83 1.36 -15.08
N SER A 151 -12.44 1.84 -16.15
CA SER A 151 -12.14 1.42 -17.52
C SER A 151 -11.97 2.67 -18.40
N PRO A 152 -11.24 2.57 -19.53
CA PRO A 152 -11.06 3.71 -20.44
C PRO A 152 -12.35 4.21 -21.08
N SER A 153 -13.42 3.40 -21.07
CA SER A 153 -14.69 3.69 -21.72
C SER A 153 -15.87 3.04 -20.98
N PRO A 154 -17.05 3.67 -20.96
CA PRO A 154 -18.29 3.06 -20.46
C PRO A 154 -18.65 1.72 -21.11
N ASN A 155 -18.24 1.48 -22.36
CA ASN A 155 -18.51 0.23 -23.07
C ASN A 155 -17.56 -0.90 -22.67
N ASP A 156 -16.40 -0.57 -22.11
CA ASP A 156 -15.43 -1.56 -21.64
C ASP A 156 -15.77 -1.98 -20.20
N LYS A 157 -16.38 -3.16 -20.07
CA LYS A 157 -16.75 -3.73 -18.76
C LYS A 157 -15.57 -4.37 -18.03
N ASN A 158 -14.37 -4.39 -18.61
CA ASN A 158 -13.18 -4.89 -17.95
C ASN A 158 -12.55 -3.79 -17.09
N ILE A 159 -13.13 -3.57 -15.90
CA ILE A 159 -12.58 -2.59 -14.96
C ILE A 159 -11.27 -3.08 -14.34
N LYS A 160 -10.29 -2.19 -14.32
CA LYS A 160 -8.90 -2.45 -13.95
C LYS A 160 -8.48 -1.51 -12.83
N LEU A 161 -7.64 -2.03 -11.93
CA LEU A 161 -7.12 -1.28 -10.79
C LEU A 161 -6.39 -0.04 -11.30
N TYR A 162 -6.69 1.11 -10.71
CA TYR A 162 -5.99 2.36 -11.01
C TYR A 162 -5.65 3.14 -9.73
N ARG A 163 -6.17 2.76 -8.57
CA ARG A 163 -5.84 3.43 -7.32
C ARG A 163 -5.81 2.47 -6.14
N ILE A 164 -4.80 2.66 -5.30
CA ILE A 164 -4.62 1.94 -4.04
C ILE A 164 -4.53 2.99 -2.93
N ASP A 165 -5.31 2.81 -1.87
CA ASP A 165 -5.23 3.60 -0.66
C ASP A 165 -4.93 2.67 0.52
N ILE A 166 -3.93 3.01 1.34
CA ILE A 166 -3.67 2.38 2.63
C ILE A 166 -3.81 3.41 3.75
N SER A 167 -4.47 3.05 4.85
CA SER A 167 -4.71 3.95 5.98
C SER A 167 -4.70 3.23 7.32
N LYS A 168 -4.28 3.91 8.38
CA LYS A 168 -4.31 3.37 9.75
C LYS A 168 -5.73 3.28 10.31
#